data_AF-A0A4Y3VXY7-F1
#
_entry.id   AF-A0A4Y3VXY7-F1
#
_cell.length_a   1.000
_cell.length_b   1.000
_cell.length_c   1.000
_cell.angle_alpha   90.00
_cell.angle_beta   90.00
_cell.angle_gamma   90.00
#
_symmetry.space_group_name_H-M   'P 1'
#
loop_
_entity.id
_entity.type
_entity.pdbx_description
1 polymer ?
#
loop_
_entity_poly.entity_id
_entity_poly.type
_entity_poly.pdbx_seq_one_letter_code
_entity_poly.pdbx_strand_id
1 'polypeptide(L)'
;MRSGRRQCRPLGGAAPAAVFEAVEASTLLPLPKTPFALARWSTATVGPDIHIKVGRILYPVPWKLMGKRVDVRSTAAFVQVFHDGELDPGGT
;
A
#
# COMPACT_ATOMS: atom_id res chain seq x y z
N MET A 1 -28.41 -6.76 0.63
CA MET A 1 -28.01 -5.35 0.87
C MET A 1 -28.33 -4.50 -0.37
N ARG A 2 -28.94 -3.31 -0.21
CA ARG A 2 -29.25 -2.35 -1.29
C ARG A 2 -28.44 -1.05 -1.09
N SER A 3 -27.13 -1.08 -1.29
CA SER A 3 -26.33 0.16 -1.33
C SER A 3 -26.49 0.85 -2.69
N GLY A 4 -26.53 2.19 -2.70
CA GLY A 4 -26.54 3.02 -3.92
C GLY A 4 -27.90 3.38 -4.52
N ARG A 5 -29.02 2.81 -4.04
CA ARG A 5 -30.37 3.06 -4.59
C ARG A 5 -31.20 4.11 -3.86
N ARG A 6 -30.69 4.67 -2.75
CA ARG A 6 -31.40 5.70 -1.98
C ARG A 6 -31.14 7.07 -2.59
N GLN A 7 -32.14 7.92 -2.57
CA GLN A 7 -31.99 9.32 -2.94
C GLN A 7 -30.96 9.98 -2.00
N CYS A 8 -30.03 10.72 -2.57
CA CYS A 8 -29.01 11.42 -1.82
C CYS A 8 -29.15 12.93 -2.05
N ARG A 9 -29.44 13.68 -0.98
CA ARG A 9 -29.57 15.15 -1.04
C ARG A 9 -28.34 15.84 -1.67
N PRO A 10 -27.09 15.43 -1.41
CA PRO A 10 -25.93 16.03 -2.08
C PRO A 10 -25.91 15.86 -3.60
N LEU A 11 -26.60 14.84 -4.13
CA LEU A 11 -26.70 14.55 -5.56
C LEU A 11 -27.99 15.12 -6.18
N GLY A 12 -28.60 16.14 -5.56
CA GLY A 12 -29.86 16.72 -6.03
C GLY A 12 -31.04 15.75 -5.97
N GLY A 13 -30.98 14.74 -5.09
CA GLY A 13 -32.01 13.71 -4.98
C GLY A 13 -31.79 12.50 -5.90
N ALA A 14 -30.77 12.53 -6.76
CA ALA A 14 -30.39 11.35 -7.53
C ALA A 14 -29.88 10.22 -6.62
N ALA A 15 -30.04 8.98 -7.08
CA ALA A 15 -29.46 7.83 -6.43
C ALA A 15 -27.97 7.70 -6.81
N PRO A 16 -27.03 7.45 -5.86
CA PRO A 16 -25.61 7.33 -6.16
C PRO A 16 -25.28 6.33 -7.28
N ALA A 17 -26.01 5.21 -7.35
CA ALA A 17 -25.80 4.23 -8.42
C ALA A 17 -26.13 4.82 -9.81
N ALA A 18 -27.13 5.67 -9.93
CA ALA A 18 -27.48 6.29 -11.21
C ALA A 18 -26.40 7.29 -11.67
N VAL A 19 -25.82 8.04 -10.72
CA VAL A 19 -24.72 8.97 -11.02
C VAL A 19 -23.44 8.21 -11.37
N PHE A 20 -23.13 7.14 -10.64
CA PHE A 20 -22.00 6.27 -10.92
C PHE A 20 -22.02 5.74 -12.35
N GLU A 21 -23.14 5.13 -12.77
CA GLU A 21 -23.28 4.56 -14.13
C GLU A 21 -23.19 5.64 -15.22
N ALA A 22 -23.77 6.82 -14.99
CA ALA A 22 -23.84 7.87 -15.99
C ALA A 22 -22.53 8.63 -16.19
N VAL A 23 -21.71 8.78 -15.14
CA VAL A 23 -20.56 9.70 -15.14
C VAL A 23 -19.25 8.99 -14.79
N GLU A 24 -19.23 8.20 -13.73
CA GLU A 24 -17.99 7.68 -13.16
C GLU A 24 -17.52 6.39 -13.84
N ALA A 25 -18.46 5.48 -14.17
CA ALA A 25 -18.16 4.14 -14.67
C ALA A 25 -17.27 4.13 -15.92
N SER A 26 -17.50 5.06 -16.86
CA SER A 26 -16.70 5.16 -18.09
C SER A 26 -15.28 5.68 -17.88
N THR A 27 -15.01 6.33 -16.74
CA THR A 27 -13.69 6.89 -16.40
C THR A 27 -12.85 5.95 -15.56
N LEU A 28 -13.44 4.85 -15.07
CA LEU A 28 -12.74 3.89 -14.22
C LEU A 28 -11.76 3.05 -15.03
N LEU A 29 -10.61 2.80 -14.40
CA LEU A 29 -9.67 1.80 -14.88
C LEU A 29 -10.28 0.39 -14.72
N PRO A 30 -9.89 -0.58 -15.58
CA PRO A 30 -10.30 -1.96 -15.40
C PRO A 30 -9.85 -2.48 -14.03
N LEU A 31 -10.63 -3.41 -13.47
CA LEU A 31 -10.31 -4.02 -12.18
C LEU A 31 -8.89 -4.64 -12.25
N PRO A 32 -7.96 -4.23 -11.37
CA PRO A 32 -6.62 -4.81 -11.36
C PRO A 32 -6.68 -6.33 -11.15
N LYS A 33 -5.85 -7.07 -11.89
CA LYS A 33 -5.74 -8.53 -11.73
C LYS A 33 -5.20 -8.92 -10.35
N THR A 34 -4.33 -8.08 -9.79
CA THR A 34 -3.78 -8.26 -8.46
C THR A 34 -4.69 -7.57 -7.42
N PRO A 35 -5.17 -8.29 -6.40
CA PRO A 35 -5.95 -7.69 -5.33
C PRO A 35 -5.16 -6.60 -4.61
N PHE A 36 -5.89 -5.61 -4.09
CA PHE A 36 -5.28 -4.60 -3.24
C PHE A 36 -4.71 -5.25 -1.97
N ALA A 37 -3.42 -5.05 -1.72
CA ALA A 37 -2.73 -5.55 -0.53
C ALA A 37 -2.59 -4.43 0.51
N LEU A 38 -3.14 -4.67 1.71
CA LEU A 38 -2.92 -3.78 2.84
C LEU A 38 -1.44 -3.76 3.21
N ALA A 39 -0.86 -2.56 3.23
CA ALA A 39 0.54 -2.34 3.55
C ALA A 39 0.66 -1.52 4.84
N ARG A 40 1.63 -1.86 5.68
CA ARG A 40 2.04 -1.09 6.85
C ARG A 40 3.43 -0.52 6.60
N TRP A 41 3.58 0.76 6.91
CA TRP A 41 4.84 1.46 6.82
C TRP A 41 5.46 1.61 8.22
N SER A 42 6.78 1.44 8.28
CA SER A 42 7.56 1.65 9.51
C SER A 42 8.98 2.06 9.16
N THR A 43 9.65 2.81 10.03
CA THR A 43 11.06 3.15 9.90
C THR A 43 11.92 2.20 10.72
N ALA A 44 13.05 1.73 10.18
CA ALA A 44 14.04 0.95 10.91
C ALA A 44 15.44 1.52 10.68
N THR A 45 16.35 1.31 11.64
CA THR A 45 17.78 1.58 11.45
C THR A 45 18.48 0.25 11.27
N VAL A 46 19.33 0.13 10.24
CA VAL A 46 20.04 -1.11 9.94
C VAL A 46 21.10 -1.35 11.00
N GLY A 47 21.01 -2.52 11.66
CA GLY A 47 21.97 -2.95 12.66
C GLY A 47 23.36 -3.22 12.08
N PRO A 48 24.40 -3.29 12.93
CA PRO A 48 25.75 -3.64 12.51
C PRO A 48 25.85 -5.09 12.00
N ASP A 49 24.89 -5.94 12.38
CA ASP A 49 24.71 -7.29 11.88
C ASP A 49 24.00 -7.34 10.51
N ILE A 50 23.73 -6.19 9.88
CA ILE A 50 23.14 -6.08 8.54
C ILE A 50 21.66 -6.54 8.52
N HIS A 51 20.97 -6.41 9.66
CA HIS A 51 19.55 -6.74 9.76
C HIS A 51 18.69 -5.52 10.14
N ILE A 52 17.43 -5.56 9.72
CA ILE A 52 16.37 -4.67 10.20
C ILE A 52 15.31 -5.49 10.91
N LYS A 53 14.70 -4.90 11.94
CA LYS A 53 13.58 -5.53 12.66
C LYS A 53 12.25 -5.06 12.11
N VAL A 54 11.44 -5.99 11.62
CA VAL A 54 10.08 -5.73 11.12
C VAL A 54 9.12 -6.60 11.92
N GLY A 55 8.32 -5.95 12.77
CA GLY A 55 7.52 -6.65 13.77
C GLY A 55 8.39 -7.48 14.73
N ARG A 56 8.33 -8.81 14.63
CA ARG A 56 9.05 -9.77 15.48
C ARG A 56 10.19 -10.50 14.75
N ILE A 57 10.40 -10.21 13.47
CA ILE A 57 11.35 -10.92 12.60
C ILE A 57 12.48 -9.94 12.19
N LEU A 58 13.69 -10.46 12.05
CA LEU A 58 14.84 -9.75 11.49
C LEU A 58 15.00 -10.12 10.02
N TYR A 59 15.15 -9.11 9.17
CA TYR A 59 15.36 -9.28 7.74
C TYR A 59 16.76 -8.79 7.37
N PRO A 60 17.53 -9.57 6.61
CA PRO A 60 18.83 -9.14 6.12
C PRO A 60 18.64 -8.05 5.06
N VAL A 61 19.60 -7.14 4.97
CA VAL A 61 19.64 -6.09 3.94
C VAL A 61 21.04 -6.00 3.32
N PRO A 62 21.28 -5.23 2.26
CA PRO A 62 22.65 -5.02 1.80
C PRO A 62 23.50 -4.27 2.82
N TRP A 63 24.75 -4.69 2.99
CA TRP A 63 25.70 -4.08 3.92
C TRP A 63 25.91 -2.57 3.70
N LYS A 64 25.67 -2.08 2.48
CA LYS A 64 25.72 -0.65 2.11
C LYS A 64 24.77 0.21 2.95
N LEU A 65 23.70 -0.39 3.48
CA LEU A 65 22.71 0.28 4.30
C LEU A 65 23.04 0.24 5.79
N MET A 66 24.15 -0.37 6.21
CA MET A 66 24.56 -0.45 7.63
C MET A 66 24.56 0.94 8.29
N GLY A 67 23.87 1.06 9.43
CA GLY A 67 23.72 2.31 10.17
C GLY A 67 22.81 3.35 9.50
N LYS A 68 22.26 3.08 8.32
CA LYS A 68 21.29 3.96 7.65
C LYS A 68 19.89 3.74 8.21
N ARG A 69 19.06 4.78 8.11
CA ARG A 69 17.62 4.70 8.37
C ARG A 69 16.91 4.37 7.07
N VAL A 70 16.02 3.40 7.13
CA VAL A 70 15.27 2.91 5.98
C VAL A 70 13.77 2.91 6.28
N ASP A 71 12.98 3.13 5.26
CA ASP A 71 11.53 2.92 5.29
C ASP A 71 11.21 1.50 4.89
N VAL A 72 10.29 0.88 5.61
CA VAL A 72 9.91 -0.52 5.39
C VAL A 72 8.42 -0.56 5.11
N ARG A 73 8.07 -1.12 3.95
CA ARG A 73 6.70 -1.45 3.59
C ARG A 73 6.48 -2.94 3.79
N SER A 74 5.66 -3.29 4.77
CA SER A 74 5.27 -4.67 5.03
C SER A 74 3.85 -4.94 4.56
N THR A 75 3.65 -6.05 3.86
CA THR A 75 2.33 -6.58 3.48
C THR A 75 2.19 -7.99 4.04
N ALA A 76 1.05 -8.64 3.81
CA ALA A 76 0.87 -10.04 4.18
C ALA A 76 1.84 -10.99 3.45
N ALA A 77 2.35 -10.60 2.28
CA ALA A 77 3.17 -11.46 1.42
C ALA A 77 4.65 -11.06 1.37
N PHE A 78 4.97 -9.77 1.51
CA PHE A 78 6.31 -9.24 1.26
C PHE A 78 6.71 -8.15 2.24
N VAL A 79 8.02 -7.99 2.43
CA VAL A 79 8.64 -6.89 3.16
C VAL A 79 9.59 -6.17 2.21
N GLN A 80 9.26 -4.93 1.86
CA GLN A 80 10.08 -4.12 0.97
C GLN A 80 10.83 -3.06 1.78
N VAL A 81 12.11 -2.89 1.48
CA VAL A 81 12.97 -1.91 2.14
C VAL A 81 13.28 -0.79 1.17
N PHE A 82 13.15 0.45 1.63
CA PHE A 82 13.40 1.66 0.87
C PHE A 82 14.44 2.51 1.58
N HIS A 83 15.40 3.02 0.83
CA HIS A 83 16.39 3.99 1.31
C HIS A 83 16.30 5.25 0.43
N ASP A 84 16.06 6.41 1.04
CA ASP A 84 15.86 7.69 0.34
C ASP A 84 14.79 7.65 -0.78
N GLY A 85 13.75 6.82 -0.60
CA GLY A 85 12.65 6.65 -1.55
C GLY A 85 12.93 5.64 -2.68
N GLU A 86 14.14 5.07 -2.75
CA GLU A 86 14.49 4.02 -3.70
C GLU A 86 14.33 2.63 -3.08
N LEU A 87 13.69 1.71 -3.79
CA LEU A 87 13.53 0.33 -3.36
C LEU A 87 14.88 -0.39 -3.46
N ASP A 88 15.31 -0.99 -2.36
CA ASP A 88 16.53 -1.80 -2.39
C ASP A 88 16.30 -3.07 -3.22
N PRO A 89 17.06 -3.31 -4.29
CA PRO A 89 16.85 -4.45 -5.17
C PRO A 89 17.22 -5.81 -4.55
N GLY A 90 17.80 -5.82 -3.34
CA GLY A 90 18.20 -7.03 -2.62
C GLY A 90 17.24 -7.46 -1.50
N GLY A 91 16.23 -6.65 -1.17
CA GLY A 91 15.25 -6.95 -0.14
C GLY A 91 14.13 -7.87 -0.67
N THR A 92 14.03 -9.08 -0.14
CA THR A 92 12.90 -10.00 -0.38
C THR A 92 11.67 -9.61 0.45
#